data_AF-A0A4C1VHI0-F1
#
_entry.id   AF-A0A4C1VHI0-F1
#
_cell.length_a   1.000
_cell.length_b   1.000
_cell.length_c   1.000
_cell.angle_alpha   90.00
_cell.angle_beta   90.00
_cell.angle_gamma   90.00
#
_symmetry.space_group_name_H-M   'P 1'
#
loop_
_entity.id
_entity.type
_entity.pdbx_description
1 polymer ?
#
loop_
_entity_poly.entity_id
_entity_poly.type
_entity_poly.pdbx_seq_one_letter_code
_entity_poly.pdbx_strand_id
1 'polypeptide(L)'
;METLLKLWCDNQVSVKNCPIDQNTVCFQAKQIFEKLKEDAGEMAKDETFKASNGWFSRFKSRCNWHRIAESGEAASADKEAASLYPEKLKAMINEGGYTSQTIFNVDETGLFWKKMPKRTFIAREEKSFPGFKAAKDRLTVMLGANAAGDFKLKPLLVYRSENPRALKNKSKAGLPVIWKSNRKAWVTASLFEDWFGYHFIPEVERYCQSKQIPFKVMLLIDNAPGHPPATLTSFDPRVKVEFLPPNTTSLLQPMDQGVIKTFKAYYTRRSFVHLHEAMGQNNKLSVKEFWKQFNVLEAVRIIGESWNEISQKTLNGVWKKLCPFFFSTVTQAESVPGPDEICNVIKDVVELGTQINLEVDSDDVQELLDSHNEELTIDELITMREQEEEIDNHDSLDPVQLEDQMTVGNLTEALSSIEKGLTILESIDSNEERIFVTKYGIKKLLGCYEEILREKKKSLTRQTTLLQFMKPSTSK
;
A
#
# COMPACT_ATOMS: atom_id res chain seq x y z
N MET A 1 3.98 24.37 15.19
CA MET A 1 3.97 23.30 16.21
C MET A 1 2.67 22.49 16.22
N GLU A 2 1.52 23.06 16.60
CA GLU A 2 0.29 22.26 16.81
C GLU A 2 -0.21 21.51 15.56
N THR A 3 -0.03 22.06 14.36
CA THR A 3 -0.37 21.38 13.10
C THR A 3 0.46 20.11 12.89
N LEU A 4 1.77 20.15 13.20
CA LEU A 4 2.66 18.98 13.09
C LEU A 4 2.33 17.94 14.14
N LEU A 5 1.99 18.38 15.35
CA LEU A 5 1.56 17.48 16.42
C LEU A 5 0.23 16.78 16.07
N LYS A 6 -0.71 17.52 15.46
CA LYS A 6 -1.95 16.93 14.94
C LYS A 6 -1.65 15.87 13.87
N LEU A 7 -0.76 16.17 12.93
CA LEU A 7 -0.33 15.21 11.91
C LEU A 7 0.35 13.97 12.54
N TRP A 8 1.21 14.15 13.53
CA TRP A 8 1.83 13.01 14.24
C TRP A 8 0.78 12.14 14.92
N CYS A 9 -0.13 12.74 15.70
CA CYS A 9 -1.15 11.98 16.40
C CYS A 9 -2.10 11.27 15.42
N ASP A 10 -2.53 11.97 14.37
CA ASP A 10 -3.39 11.34 13.37
C ASP A 10 -2.65 10.16 12.69
N ASN A 11 -1.32 10.22 12.48
CA ASN A 11 -0.53 9.10 11.93
C ASN A 11 -0.48 7.89 12.88
N GLN A 12 -0.23 8.14 14.15
CA GLN A 12 -0.16 7.11 15.19
C GLN A 12 -1.48 6.35 15.29
N VAL A 13 -2.58 7.09 15.20
CA VAL A 13 -3.92 6.54 15.33
C VAL A 13 -4.40 5.86 14.02
N SER A 14 -4.07 6.41 12.85
CA SER A 14 -4.56 5.90 11.55
C SER A 14 -3.67 4.84 10.88
N VAL A 15 -2.37 4.77 11.22
CA VAL A 15 -1.43 3.86 10.54
C VAL A 15 -0.74 2.87 11.46
N LYS A 16 -0.68 3.15 12.77
CA LYS A 16 -0.10 2.21 13.75
C LYS A 16 -1.14 1.64 14.70
N ASN A 17 -2.37 2.14 14.62
CA ASN A 17 -3.45 1.85 15.56
C ASN A 17 -2.97 1.88 17.02
N CYS A 18 -2.09 2.84 17.33
CA CYS A 18 -1.47 2.96 18.64
C CYS A 18 -2.32 3.93 19.49
N PRO A 19 -2.82 3.50 20.67
CA PRO A 19 -3.50 4.40 21.59
C PRO A 19 -2.50 5.44 22.10
N ILE A 20 -2.78 6.72 21.84
CA ILE A 20 -1.94 7.81 22.34
C ILE A 20 -2.53 8.30 23.66
N ASP A 21 -1.69 8.40 24.69
CA ASP A 21 -2.05 9.04 25.95
C ASP A 21 -1.61 10.52 26.01
N GLN A 22 -2.13 11.25 26.98
CA GLN A 22 -1.80 12.66 27.20
C GLN A 22 -0.29 12.90 27.39
N ASN A 23 0.42 12.02 28.09
CA ASN A 23 1.83 12.20 28.38
C ASN A 23 2.67 12.12 27.11
N THR A 24 2.32 11.18 26.23
CA THR A 24 2.97 10.98 24.94
C THR A 24 2.72 12.18 24.02
N VAL A 25 1.47 12.67 23.94
CA VAL A 25 1.16 13.90 23.18
C VAL A 25 1.94 15.10 23.72
N CYS A 26 1.98 15.29 25.04
CA CYS A 26 2.71 16.38 25.67
C CYS A 26 4.22 16.28 25.49
N PHE A 27 4.78 15.07 25.53
CA PHE A 27 6.19 14.81 25.26
C PHE A 27 6.52 15.17 23.81
N GLN A 28 5.74 14.66 22.85
CA GLN A 28 5.97 14.93 21.44
C GLN A 28 5.79 16.41 21.08
N ALA A 29 4.83 17.09 21.72
CA ALA A 29 4.64 18.52 21.56
C ALA A 29 5.90 19.33 21.93
N LYS A 30 6.58 18.92 23.01
CA LYS A 30 7.86 19.53 23.42
C LYS A 30 8.97 19.24 22.42
N GLN A 31 9.09 18.00 21.96
CA GLN A 31 10.11 17.63 20.96
C GLN A 31 9.94 18.44 19.66
N ILE A 32 8.71 18.56 19.16
CA ILE A 32 8.41 19.38 17.97
C ILE A 32 8.73 20.85 18.23
N PHE A 33 8.42 21.37 19.42
CA PHE A 33 8.73 22.76 19.77
C PHE A 33 10.24 23.03 19.80
N GLU A 34 11.03 22.20 20.48
CA GLU A 34 12.49 22.37 20.54
C GLU A 34 13.11 22.29 19.14
N LYS A 35 12.66 21.34 18.31
CA LYS A 35 13.16 21.22 16.93
C LYS A 35 12.86 22.45 16.08
N LEU A 36 11.63 22.97 16.14
CA LEU A 36 11.27 24.21 15.43
C LEU A 36 12.02 25.43 15.96
N LYS A 37 12.35 25.45 17.25
CA LYS A 37 13.12 26.51 17.89
C LYS A 37 14.58 26.48 17.42
N GLU A 38 15.18 25.30 17.30
CA GLU A 38 16.50 25.13 16.69
C GLU A 38 16.53 25.64 15.24
N ASP A 39 15.54 25.27 14.43
CA ASP A 39 15.46 25.65 13.02
C ASP A 39 15.17 27.17 12.82
N ALA A 40 14.49 27.82 13.77
CA ALA A 40 14.20 29.26 13.74
C ALA A 40 15.37 30.17 14.15
N GLY A 41 16.46 29.60 14.70
CA GLY A 41 17.68 30.33 15.04
C GLY A 41 17.51 31.39 16.13
N GLU A 42 18.28 32.50 16.04
CA GLU A 42 18.35 33.51 17.12
C GLU A 42 17.03 34.23 17.42
N MET A 43 16.07 34.22 16.50
CA MET A 43 14.78 34.91 16.65
C MET A 43 13.82 34.24 17.65
N ALA A 44 14.06 32.98 18.03
CA ALA A 44 13.18 32.21 18.91
C ALA A 44 13.85 31.77 20.24
N LYS A 45 15.06 32.25 20.56
CA LYS A 45 15.87 31.81 21.72
C LYS A 45 15.11 31.89 23.06
N ASP A 46 14.27 32.90 23.24
CA ASP A 46 13.54 33.16 24.49
C ASP A 46 12.12 32.55 24.53
N GLU A 47 11.65 31.94 23.45
CA GLU A 47 10.34 31.28 23.46
C GLU A 47 10.40 30.00 24.29
N THR A 48 9.43 29.84 25.19
CA THR A 48 9.29 28.64 26.03
C THR A 48 7.90 28.06 25.84
N PHE A 49 7.82 26.73 25.68
CA PHE A 49 6.56 26.02 25.55
C PHE A 49 6.35 25.07 26.71
N LYS A 50 5.20 25.20 27.37
CA LYS A 50 4.79 24.30 28.44
C LYS A 50 3.59 23.48 27.99
N ALA A 51 3.83 22.20 27.68
CA ALA A 51 2.80 21.20 27.45
C ALA A 51 2.07 20.86 28.77
N SER A 52 1.25 21.80 29.25
CA SER A 52 0.46 21.66 30.46
C SER A 52 -0.84 20.90 30.19
N ASN A 53 -1.47 20.36 31.25
CA ASN A 53 -2.77 19.71 31.15
C ASN A 53 -3.82 20.63 30.51
N GLY A 54 -3.83 21.92 30.89
CA GLY A 54 -4.75 22.90 30.32
C GLY A 54 -4.48 23.19 28.83
N TRP A 55 -3.23 23.15 28.38
CA TRP A 55 -2.91 23.24 26.96
C TRP A 55 -3.41 22.00 26.20
N PHE A 56 -3.15 20.80 26.74
CA PHE A 56 -3.58 19.53 26.13
C PHE A 56 -5.10 19.46 25.98
N SER A 57 -5.88 19.80 27.01
CA SER A 57 -7.35 19.82 26.93
C SER A 57 -7.86 20.75 25.82
N ARG A 58 -7.25 21.93 25.66
CA ARG A 58 -7.60 22.87 24.60
C ARG A 58 -7.19 22.35 23.22
N PHE A 59 -6.02 21.72 23.09
CA PHE A 59 -5.55 21.09 21.86
C PHE A 59 -6.44 19.92 21.43
N LYS A 60 -6.79 19.03 22.37
CA LYS A 60 -7.74 17.91 22.20
C LYS A 60 -9.10 18.39 21.69
N SER A 61 -9.63 19.48 22.27
CA SER A 61 -10.87 20.11 21.82
C SER A 61 -10.76 20.69 20.40
N ARG A 62 -9.68 21.39 20.06
CA ARG A 62 -9.45 21.91 18.69
C ARG A 62 -9.31 20.80 17.65
N CYS A 63 -8.81 19.64 18.04
CA CYS A 63 -8.60 18.51 17.13
C CYS A 63 -9.81 17.54 17.03
N ASN A 64 -10.89 17.77 17.79
CA ASN A 64 -12.06 16.89 17.84
C ASN A 64 -11.74 15.44 18.26
N TRP A 65 -10.75 15.26 19.13
CA TRP A 65 -10.35 13.93 19.61
C TRP A 65 -11.12 13.53 20.87
N HIS A 66 -12.12 12.68 20.72
CA HIS A 66 -12.99 12.26 21.81
C HIS A 66 -12.52 11.00 22.56
N ARG A 67 -11.50 10.27 22.07
CA ARG A 67 -11.10 8.94 22.57
C ARG A 67 -9.70 8.83 23.21
N ILE A 68 -9.01 9.95 23.46
CA ILE A 68 -7.70 9.90 24.12
C ILE A 68 -7.90 9.77 25.64
N ALA A 69 -7.36 8.69 26.22
CA ALA A 69 -7.40 8.40 27.65
C ALA A 69 -6.73 9.53 28.45
N GLU A 70 -7.41 10.00 29.51
CA GLU A 70 -7.00 11.16 30.31
C GLU A 70 -6.06 10.81 31.49
N SER A 71 -5.63 9.56 31.61
CA SER A 71 -4.61 9.17 32.61
C SER A 71 -3.78 8.00 32.12
N GLY A 72 -2.47 8.14 32.27
CA GLY A 72 -1.47 7.22 31.73
C GLY A 72 -1.45 5.86 32.41
N GLU A 73 -1.69 4.83 31.62
CA GLU A 73 -0.70 3.81 31.36
C GLU A 73 -0.50 3.82 29.84
N ALA A 74 0.75 3.92 29.37
CA ALA A 74 1.04 3.57 27.98
C ALA A 74 0.40 2.18 27.78
N ALA A 75 -0.53 2.05 26.85
CA ALA A 75 -1.34 0.84 26.69
C ALA A 75 -0.41 -0.33 26.33
N SER A 76 0.16 -0.97 27.35
CA SER A 76 0.81 -2.25 27.24
C SER A 76 -0.19 -3.17 26.59
N ALA A 77 0.27 -3.98 25.64
CA ALA A 77 -0.60 -4.93 24.97
C ALA A 77 -1.37 -5.75 26.03
N ASP A 78 -2.69 -5.78 25.91
CA ASP A 78 -3.56 -6.43 26.89
C ASP A 78 -3.45 -7.95 26.68
N LYS A 79 -2.48 -8.55 27.37
CA LYS A 79 -2.17 -9.97 27.26
C LYS A 79 -3.34 -10.83 27.75
N GLU A 80 -4.12 -10.35 28.72
CA GLU A 80 -5.26 -11.09 29.26
C GLU A 80 -6.39 -11.13 28.24
N ALA A 81 -6.83 -9.96 27.74
CA ALA A 81 -7.82 -9.89 26.67
C ALA A 81 -7.37 -10.65 25.41
N ALA A 82 -6.09 -10.55 25.05
CA ALA A 82 -5.53 -11.27 23.92
C ALA A 82 -5.56 -12.79 24.11
N SER A 83 -5.37 -13.29 25.34
CA SER A 83 -5.38 -14.72 25.64
C SER A 83 -6.80 -15.32 25.63
N LEU A 84 -7.81 -14.53 26.00
CA LEU A 84 -9.21 -14.98 26.09
C LEU A 84 -9.94 -14.87 24.75
N TYR A 85 -9.53 -13.95 23.88
CA TYR A 85 -10.24 -13.66 22.64
C TYR A 85 -10.29 -14.83 21.64
N PRO A 86 -9.23 -15.65 21.43
CA PRO A 86 -9.28 -16.79 20.53
C PRO A 86 -10.44 -17.76 20.81
N GLU A 87 -10.74 -18.04 22.08
CA GLU A 87 -11.86 -18.91 22.46
C GLU A 87 -13.23 -18.24 22.20
N LYS A 88 -13.33 -16.93 22.47
CA LYS A 88 -14.53 -16.15 22.13
C LYS A 88 -14.77 -16.15 20.62
N LEU A 89 -13.73 -15.92 19.83
CA LEU A 89 -13.77 -15.93 18.38
C LEU A 89 -14.17 -17.30 17.84
N LYS A 90 -13.62 -18.38 18.40
CA LYS A 90 -13.99 -19.76 18.07
C LYS A 90 -15.48 -20.03 18.29
N ALA A 91 -16.05 -19.57 19.41
CA ALA A 91 -17.48 -19.69 19.66
C ALA A 91 -18.32 -18.98 18.59
N MET A 92 -17.95 -17.74 18.24
CA MET A 92 -18.63 -16.96 17.18
C MET A 92 -18.51 -17.61 15.80
N ILE A 93 -17.35 -18.20 15.50
CA ILE A 93 -17.11 -18.93 14.25
C ILE A 93 -18.03 -20.14 14.15
N ASN A 94 -18.10 -20.94 15.22
CA ASN A 94 -18.93 -22.15 15.26
C ASN A 94 -20.43 -21.83 15.18
N GLU A 95 -20.90 -20.85 15.96
CA GLU A 95 -22.30 -20.40 15.94
C GLU A 95 -22.69 -19.85 14.57
N GLY A 96 -21.79 -19.08 13.95
CA GLY A 96 -22.01 -18.49 12.64
C GLY A 96 -21.82 -19.45 11.46
N GLY A 97 -21.25 -20.63 11.67
CA GLY A 97 -20.91 -21.58 10.60
C GLY A 97 -19.82 -21.04 9.66
N TYR A 98 -18.89 -20.24 10.16
CA TYR A 98 -17.79 -19.69 9.37
C TYR A 98 -16.67 -20.73 9.20
N THR A 99 -15.98 -20.69 8.07
CA THR A 99 -14.80 -21.52 7.77
C THR A 99 -13.57 -20.65 7.59
N SER A 100 -12.38 -21.26 7.49
CA SER A 100 -11.15 -20.53 7.18
C SER A 100 -11.22 -19.78 5.83
N GLN A 101 -12.05 -20.23 4.89
CA GLN A 101 -12.24 -19.56 3.60
C GLN A 101 -13.12 -18.30 3.68
N THR A 102 -13.95 -18.17 4.72
CA THR A 102 -14.95 -17.10 4.87
C THR A 102 -14.58 -16.08 5.94
N ILE A 103 -13.39 -16.18 6.54
CA ILE A 103 -12.89 -15.24 7.55
C ILE A 103 -11.73 -14.47 6.94
N PHE A 104 -11.82 -13.15 6.99
CA PHE A 104 -10.87 -12.22 6.38
C PHE A 104 -10.29 -11.32 7.45
N ASN A 105 -9.06 -10.86 7.22
CA ASN A 105 -8.46 -9.78 7.98
C ASN A 105 -7.80 -8.81 7.00
N VAL A 106 -7.87 -7.52 7.33
CA VAL A 106 -7.18 -6.46 6.62
C VAL A 106 -6.45 -5.56 7.61
N ASP A 107 -5.39 -4.92 7.15
CA ASP A 107 -4.62 -3.99 7.96
C ASP A 107 -3.80 -3.03 7.10
N GLU A 108 -3.66 -1.80 7.58
CA GLU A 108 -2.93 -0.71 6.93
C GLU A 108 -1.45 -0.69 7.31
N THR A 109 -0.60 -0.36 6.34
CA THR A 109 0.80 -0.12 6.61
C THR A 109 1.35 1.06 5.81
N GLY A 110 2.26 1.80 6.44
CA GLY A 110 3.07 2.79 5.74
C GLY A 110 4.18 2.14 4.93
N LEU A 111 4.36 2.60 3.69
CA LEU A 111 5.46 2.21 2.83
C LEU A 111 6.23 3.45 2.37
N PHE A 112 7.52 3.50 2.72
CA PHE A 112 8.45 4.49 2.19
C PHE A 112 9.02 3.96 0.87
N TRP A 113 8.32 4.24 -0.22
CA TRP A 113 8.49 3.54 -1.50
C TRP A 113 9.78 3.90 -2.26
N LYS A 114 10.53 4.90 -1.77
CA LYS A 114 11.82 5.39 -2.31
C LYS A 114 12.99 5.32 -1.32
N LYS A 115 12.78 4.75 -0.12
CA LYS A 115 13.80 4.75 0.93
C LYS A 115 14.93 3.77 0.61
N MET A 116 16.17 4.17 0.87
CA MET A 116 17.38 3.39 0.65
C MET A 116 18.11 3.13 1.98
N PRO A 117 18.97 2.10 2.05
CA PRO A 117 19.78 1.86 3.24
C PRO A 117 20.71 3.06 3.54
N LYS A 118 20.85 3.41 4.83
CA LYS A 118 21.48 4.67 5.27
C LYS A 118 22.94 4.81 4.88
N ARG A 119 23.68 3.71 4.77
CA ARG A 119 25.10 3.72 4.41
C ARG A 119 25.37 3.93 2.93
N THR A 120 24.36 3.83 2.06
CA THR A 120 24.52 4.05 0.62
C THR A 120 24.92 5.50 0.32
N PHE A 121 25.74 5.69 -0.73
CA PHE A 121 26.20 7.01 -1.16
C PHE A 121 25.04 8.00 -1.39
N ILE A 122 23.92 7.51 -1.90
CA ILE A 122 22.70 8.29 -2.15
C ILE A 122 22.09 8.80 -0.84
N ALA A 123 21.98 7.96 0.18
CA ALA A 123 21.45 8.36 1.48
C ALA A 123 22.38 9.36 2.21
N ARG A 124 23.69 9.31 1.97
CA ARG A 124 24.64 10.33 2.45
C ARG A 124 24.48 11.66 1.72
N GLU A 125 24.29 11.62 0.40
CA GLU A 125 24.07 12.81 -0.42
C GLU A 125 22.69 13.46 -0.23
N GLU A 126 21.65 12.70 0.14
CA GLU A 126 20.33 13.25 0.51
C GLU A 126 20.43 14.32 1.61
N LYS A 127 21.32 14.11 2.59
CA LYS A 127 21.54 15.07 3.68
C LYS A 127 22.21 16.36 3.22
N SER A 128 22.83 16.37 2.05
CA SER A 128 23.70 17.46 1.57
C SER A 128 23.13 18.22 0.36
N PHE A 129 22.06 17.74 -0.29
CA PHE A 129 21.44 18.40 -1.44
C PHE A 129 20.02 18.92 -1.17
N PRO A 130 19.78 20.25 -1.23
CA PRO A 130 18.43 20.82 -1.17
C PRO A 130 17.56 20.27 -2.31
N GLY A 131 16.43 19.63 -1.98
CA GLY A 131 15.44 19.13 -2.94
C GLY A 131 15.49 17.64 -3.28
N PHE A 132 16.48 16.89 -2.82
CA PHE A 132 16.52 15.42 -2.95
C PHE A 132 15.93 14.79 -1.67
N LYS A 133 14.59 14.76 -1.56
CA LYS A 133 13.85 14.23 -0.37
C LYS A 133 13.24 12.83 -0.63
N ALA A 134 13.88 12.00 -1.45
CA ALA A 134 13.30 10.74 -1.93
C ALA A 134 12.99 9.75 -0.79
N ALA A 135 13.82 9.68 0.26
CA ALA A 135 13.61 8.82 1.42
C ALA A 135 12.35 9.11 2.25
N LYS A 136 11.71 10.28 2.04
CA LYS A 136 10.53 10.72 2.81
C LYS A 136 9.19 10.53 2.07
N ASP A 137 9.22 10.07 0.83
CA ASP A 137 7.99 9.81 0.07
C ASP A 137 7.30 8.55 0.61
N ARG A 138 6.26 8.76 1.42
CA ARG A 138 5.43 7.71 2.01
C ARG A 138 4.09 7.57 1.28
N LEU A 139 3.59 6.34 1.21
CA LEU A 139 2.22 6.00 0.83
C LEU A 139 1.64 5.00 1.84
N THR A 140 0.32 4.84 1.87
CA THR A 140 -0.33 3.81 2.71
C THR A 140 -0.85 2.70 1.82
N VAL A 141 -0.57 1.46 2.22
CA VAL A 141 -1.09 0.25 1.58
C VAL A 141 -1.90 -0.51 2.62
N MET A 142 -3.13 -0.90 2.27
CA MET A 142 -3.91 -1.84 3.05
C MET A 142 -3.87 -3.20 2.37
N LEU A 143 -3.48 -4.22 3.13
CA LEU A 143 -3.35 -5.60 2.67
C LEU A 143 -4.41 -6.44 3.36
N GLY A 144 -4.84 -7.52 2.70
CA GLY A 144 -5.89 -8.35 3.25
C GLY A 144 -6.03 -9.70 2.59
N ALA A 145 -6.35 -10.72 3.38
CA ALA A 145 -6.53 -12.09 2.90
C ALA A 145 -7.47 -12.88 3.80
N ASN A 146 -7.92 -14.04 3.32
CA ASN A 146 -8.67 -14.99 4.13
C ASN A 146 -7.77 -15.91 4.97
N ALA A 147 -8.35 -16.55 5.99
CA ALA A 147 -7.63 -17.46 6.88
C ALA A 147 -7.13 -18.74 6.20
N ALA A 148 -7.78 -19.19 5.12
CA ALA A 148 -7.30 -20.28 4.28
C ALA A 148 -6.05 -19.91 3.47
N GLY A 149 -5.80 -18.62 3.25
CA GLY A 149 -4.70 -18.08 2.45
C GLY A 149 -4.84 -18.31 0.93
N ASP A 150 -5.96 -18.87 0.47
CA ASP A 150 -6.24 -19.12 -0.94
C ASP A 150 -6.94 -17.94 -1.64
N PHE A 151 -7.20 -16.85 -0.90
CA PHE A 151 -7.69 -15.60 -1.46
C PHE A 151 -6.99 -14.38 -0.86
N LYS A 152 -6.46 -13.56 -1.76
CA LYS A 152 -5.89 -12.24 -1.46
C LYS A 152 -6.82 -11.17 -1.99
N LEU A 153 -7.11 -10.18 -1.17
CA LEU A 153 -7.77 -8.96 -1.61
C LEU A 153 -6.81 -8.15 -2.47
N LYS A 154 -7.35 -7.40 -3.43
CA LYS A 154 -6.55 -6.42 -4.17
C LYS A 154 -6.10 -5.32 -3.20
N PRO A 155 -4.79 -5.00 -3.10
CA PRO A 155 -4.31 -3.99 -2.15
C PRO A 155 -4.98 -2.64 -2.39
N LEU A 156 -5.42 -1.98 -1.32
CA LEU A 156 -5.81 -0.57 -1.39
C LEU A 156 -4.56 0.28 -1.22
N LEU A 157 -4.33 1.22 -2.13
CA LEU A 157 -3.25 2.17 -2.05
C LEU A 157 -3.80 3.58 -1.94
N VAL A 158 -3.41 4.28 -0.88
CA VAL A 158 -3.73 5.70 -0.69
C VAL A 158 -2.48 6.54 -0.91
N TYR A 159 -2.54 7.41 -1.92
CA TYR A 159 -1.48 8.36 -2.24
C TYR A 159 -1.90 9.81 -2.01
N ARG A 160 -0.94 10.72 -1.87
CA ARG A 160 -1.21 12.14 -1.60
C ARG A 160 -1.97 12.86 -2.71
N SER A 161 -1.69 12.49 -3.96
CA SER A 161 -2.20 13.13 -5.17
C SER A 161 -3.16 12.19 -5.89
N GLU A 162 -4.33 12.70 -6.28
CA GLU A 162 -5.30 11.93 -7.07
C GLU A 162 -4.74 11.56 -8.44
N ASN A 163 -4.08 12.51 -9.12
CA ASN A 163 -3.61 12.35 -10.51
C ASN A 163 -2.12 12.74 -10.62
N PRO A 164 -1.19 11.94 -10.09
CA PRO A 164 0.23 12.21 -10.23
C PRO A 164 0.64 12.14 -11.71
N ARG A 165 1.62 12.94 -12.12
CA ARG A 165 2.11 12.99 -13.52
C ARG A 165 2.46 11.61 -14.08
N ALA A 166 2.97 10.70 -13.24
CA ALA A 166 3.31 9.33 -13.61
C ALA A 166 2.11 8.47 -14.02
N LEU A 167 0.89 8.80 -13.58
CA LEU A 167 -0.35 8.12 -13.94
C LEU A 167 -1.12 8.84 -15.06
N LYS A 168 -0.53 9.87 -15.68
CA LYS A 168 -1.14 10.55 -16.82
C LYS A 168 -1.43 9.53 -17.93
N ASN A 169 -2.65 9.56 -18.46
CA ASN A 169 -3.14 8.63 -19.50
C ASN A 169 -3.12 7.14 -19.10
N LYS A 170 -3.06 6.81 -17.81
CA LYS A 170 -3.18 5.42 -17.31
C LYS A 170 -4.55 5.18 -16.71
N SER A 171 -5.17 4.06 -17.05
CA SER A 171 -6.41 3.62 -16.40
C SER A 171 -6.10 3.13 -14.98
N LYS A 172 -6.66 3.82 -13.98
CA LYS A 172 -6.52 3.42 -12.56
C LYS A 172 -7.12 2.05 -12.27
N ALA A 173 -8.17 1.67 -13.00
CA ALA A 173 -8.82 0.35 -12.85
C ALA A 173 -7.87 -0.80 -13.24
N GLY A 174 -6.96 -0.57 -14.19
CA GLY A 174 -5.97 -1.56 -14.65
C GLY A 174 -4.74 -1.67 -13.76
N LEU A 175 -4.61 -0.85 -12.72
CA LEU A 175 -3.49 -0.96 -11.77
C LEU A 175 -3.63 -2.25 -10.94
N PRO A 176 -2.52 -2.84 -10.47
CA PRO A 176 -2.56 -4.00 -9.57
C PRO A 176 -3.06 -3.66 -8.15
N VAL A 177 -3.39 -2.39 -7.89
CA VAL A 177 -3.92 -1.88 -6.62
C VAL A 177 -5.24 -1.13 -6.86
N ILE A 178 -6.04 -0.96 -5.83
CA ILE A 178 -7.15 -0.01 -5.80
C ILE A 178 -6.56 1.35 -5.46
N TRP A 179 -6.54 2.27 -6.43
CA TRP A 179 -5.98 3.60 -6.24
C TRP A 179 -7.00 4.53 -5.60
N LYS A 180 -6.65 5.11 -4.46
CA LYS A 180 -7.36 6.21 -3.80
C LYS A 180 -6.36 7.33 -3.48
N SER A 181 -6.87 8.52 -3.22
CA SER A 181 -6.04 9.62 -2.72
C SER A 181 -6.61 10.30 -1.50
N ASN A 182 -5.68 10.82 -0.70
CA ASN A 182 -5.93 11.67 0.45
C ASN A 182 -4.65 12.48 0.65
N ARG A 183 -4.73 13.80 0.88
CA ARG A 183 -3.55 14.67 1.01
C ARG A 183 -2.53 14.17 2.05
N LYS A 184 -3.05 13.63 3.17
CA LYS A 184 -2.24 13.02 4.25
C LYS A 184 -1.70 11.61 3.92
N ALA A 185 -2.13 11.05 2.81
CA ALA A 185 -1.86 9.68 2.35
C ALA A 185 -2.28 8.60 3.35
N TRP A 186 -3.36 8.80 4.13
CA TRP A 186 -3.90 7.79 5.06
C TRP A 186 -5.32 7.36 4.68
N VAL A 187 -5.72 6.17 5.15
CA VAL A 187 -7.09 5.67 5.00
C VAL A 187 -8.00 6.44 5.97
N THR A 188 -9.02 7.11 5.42
CA THR A 188 -10.07 7.76 6.20
C THR A 188 -11.28 6.83 6.31
N ALA A 189 -12.18 7.09 7.26
CA ALA A 189 -13.45 6.37 7.38
C ALA A 189 -14.23 6.30 6.05
N SER A 190 -14.32 7.43 5.33
CA SER A 190 -14.98 7.48 4.02
C SER A 190 -14.30 6.61 2.96
N LEU A 191 -12.96 6.60 2.92
CA LEU A 191 -12.21 5.78 1.98
C LEU A 191 -12.34 4.29 2.31
N PHE A 192 -12.38 3.95 3.59
CA PHE A 192 -12.59 2.59 4.05
C PHE A 192 -14.00 2.10 3.73
N GLU A 193 -15.03 2.90 3.99
CA GLU A 193 -16.43 2.59 3.64
C GLU A 193 -16.61 2.38 2.13
N ASP A 194 -16.03 3.27 1.32
CA ASP A 194 -15.97 3.13 -0.14
C ASP A 194 -15.33 1.80 -0.54
N TRP A 195 -14.16 1.49 0.01
CA TRP A 195 -13.45 0.25 -0.26
C TRP A 195 -14.28 -0.96 0.17
N PHE A 196 -14.90 -0.91 1.34
CA PHE A 196 -15.69 -1.99 1.90
C PHE A 196 -16.88 -2.33 1.01
N GLY A 197 -17.66 -1.32 0.62
CA GLY A 197 -18.86 -1.51 -0.19
C GLY A 197 -18.58 -1.84 -1.67
N TYR A 198 -17.64 -1.14 -2.30
CA TYR A 198 -17.44 -1.26 -3.76
C TYR A 198 -16.37 -2.26 -4.16
N HIS A 199 -15.48 -2.65 -3.24
CA HIS A 199 -14.37 -3.56 -3.55
C HIS A 199 -14.43 -4.84 -2.71
N PHE A 200 -14.42 -4.75 -1.38
CA PHE A 200 -14.39 -5.92 -0.51
C PHE A 200 -15.61 -6.84 -0.72
N ILE A 201 -16.83 -6.32 -0.54
CA ILE A 201 -18.06 -7.13 -0.64
C ILE A 201 -18.18 -7.81 -2.01
N PRO A 202 -18.07 -7.09 -3.15
CA PRO A 202 -18.21 -7.72 -4.46
C PRO A 202 -17.07 -8.71 -4.80
N GLU A 203 -15.83 -8.45 -4.37
CA GLU A 203 -14.72 -9.38 -4.62
C GLU A 203 -14.89 -10.67 -3.83
N VAL A 204 -15.28 -10.58 -2.56
CA VAL A 204 -15.50 -11.74 -1.71
C VAL A 204 -16.74 -12.53 -2.14
N GLU A 205 -17.81 -11.87 -2.58
CA GLU A 205 -18.99 -12.57 -3.12
C GLU A 205 -18.64 -13.36 -4.39
N ARG A 206 -17.86 -12.79 -5.32
CA ARG A 206 -17.35 -13.50 -6.51
C ARG A 206 -16.47 -14.68 -6.13
N TYR A 207 -15.60 -14.50 -5.14
CA TYR A 207 -14.77 -15.58 -4.61
C TYR A 207 -15.62 -16.73 -4.08
N CYS A 208 -16.59 -16.44 -3.20
CA CYS A 208 -17.50 -17.43 -2.64
C CYS A 208 -18.24 -18.20 -3.74
N GLN A 209 -18.76 -17.50 -4.75
CA GLN A 209 -19.40 -18.11 -5.92
C GLN A 209 -18.45 -19.05 -6.67
N SER A 210 -17.21 -18.62 -6.94
CA SER A 210 -16.20 -19.45 -7.63
C SER A 210 -15.80 -20.72 -6.88
N LYS A 211 -15.84 -20.66 -5.54
CA LYS A 211 -15.53 -21.79 -4.64
C LYS A 211 -16.77 -22.62 -4.29
N GLN A 212 -17.96 -22.24 -4.80
CA GLN A 212 -19.24 -22.86 -4.48
C GLN A 212 -19.54 -22.89 -2.97
N ILE A 213 -19.11 -21.86 -2.24
CA ILE A 213 -19.41 -21.69 -0.82
C ILE A 213 -20.48 -20.58 -0.64
N PRO A 214 -21.37 -20.69 0.36
CA PRO A 214 -22.33 -19.65 0.63
C PRO A 214 -21.65 -18.31 0.92
N PHE A 215 -22.17 -17.22 0.35
CA PHE A 215 -21.69 -15.88 0.69
C PHE A 215 -22.21 -15.49 2.09
N LYS A 216 -21.41 -15.85 3.09
CA LYS A 216 -21.55 -15.47 4.50
C LYS A 216 -20.14 -15.35 5.08
N VAL A 217 -19.68 -14.13 5.30
CA VAL A 217 -18.27 -13.87 5.60
C VAL A 217 -18.10 -13.01 6.84
N MET A 218 -16.95 -13.18 7.50
CA MET A 218 -16.56 -12.39 8.65
C MET A 218 -15.30 -11.60 8.31
N LEU A 219 -15.33 -10.28 8.50
CA LEU A 219 -14.18 -9.40 8.41
C LEU A 219 -13.71 -9.03 9.81
N LEU A 220 -12.50 -9.44 10.17
CA LEU A 220 -11.82 -9.06 11.40
C LEU A 220 -10.99 -7.80 11.14
N ILE A 221 -11.23 -6.76 11.93
CA ILE A 221 -10.48 -5.49 11.86
C ILE A 221 -10.16 -4.99 13.26
N ASP A 222 -9.22 -4.06 13.32
CA ASP A 222 -8.88 -3.38 14.56
C ASP A 222 -9.82 -2.20 14.85
N ASN A 223 -9.57 -1.51 15.98
CA ASN A 223 -10.38 -0.37 16.41
C ASN A 223 -9.86 0.99 15.92
N ALA A 224 -9.10 1.05 14.82
CA ALA A 224 -8.63 2.31 14.27
C ALA A 224 -9.83 3.24 13.98
N PRO A 225 -9.74 4.57 14.18
CA PRO A 225 -10.86 5.46 13.90
C PRO A 225 -11.21 5.59 12.41
N GLY A 226 -10.34 5.09 11.52
CA GLY A 226 -10.67 4.86 10.11
C GLY A 226 -11.70 3.76 9.90
N HIS A 227 -12.05 2.98 10.93
CA HIS A 227 -13.02 1.88 10.89
C HIS A 227 -14.29 2.26 11.67
N PRO A 228 -15.25 2.98 11.04
CA PRO A 228 -16.46 3.42 11.72
C PRO A 228 -17.40 2.24 12.04
N PRO A 229 -17.60 1.85 13.32
CA PRO A 229 -18.36 0.64 13.64
C PRO A 229 -19.85 0.74 13.28
N ALA A 230 -20.42 1.94 13.36
CA ALA A 230 -21.85 2.17 13.16
C ALA A 230 -22.31 1.92 11.70
N THR A 231 -21.47 2.24 10.73
CA THR A 231 -21.77 2.12 9.29
C THR A 231 -21.35 0.76 8.75
N LEU A 232 -20.20 0.22 9.18
CA LEU A 232 -19.68 -1.04 8.65
C LEU A 232 -20.50 -2.26 9.06
N THR A 233 -21.03 -2.28 10.28
CA THR A 233 -21.79 -3.43 10.82
C THR A 233 -23.20 -3.56 10.24
N SER A 234 -23.70 -2.54 9.55
CA SER A 234 -25.06 -2.50 8.98
C SER A 234 -25.09 -2.55 7.45
N PHE A 235 -23.93 -2.68 6.79
CA PHE A 235 -23.80 -2.53 5.35
C PHE A 235 -24.42 -3.69 4.54
N ASP A 236 -24.13 -4.94 4.93
CA ASP A 236 -24.72 -6.15 4.33
C ASP A 236 -24.95 -7.20 5.42
N PRO A 237 -26.17 -7.76 5.57
CA PRO A 237 -26.47 -8.73 6.62
C PRO A 237 -25.70 -10.06 6.51
N ARG A 238 -25.09 -10.34 5.34
CA ARG A 238 -24.27 -11.54 5.09
C ARG A 238 -22.79 -11.32 5.46
N VAL A 239 -22.40 -10.09 5.78
CA VAL A 239 -21.04 -9.70 6.11
C VAL A 239 -20.99 -9.28 7.57
N LYS A 240 -20.39 -10.10 8.42
CA LYS A 240 -20.17 -9.75 9.83
C LYS A 240 -18.84 -9.03 9.97
N VAL A 241 -18.86 -7.79 10.45
CA VAL A 241 -17.64 -7.09 10.86
C VAL A 241 -17.43 -7.29 12.35
N GLU A 242 -16.30 -7.86 12.73
CA GLU A 242 -15.93 -8.10 14.13
C GLU A 242 -14.65 -7.32 14.45
N PHE A 243 -14.69 -6.56 15.53
CA PHE A 243 -13.55 -5.76 15.98
C PHE A 243 -12.71 -6.57 16.96
N LEU A 244 -11.40 -6.57 16.79
CA LEU A 244 -10.47 -7.13 17.76
C LEU A 244 -10.58 -6.39 19.11
N PRO A 245 -10.22 -7.00 20.24
CA PRO A 245 -10.19 -6.29 21.51
C PRO A 245 -9.24 -5.09 21.44
N PRO A 246 -9.58 -3.95 22.09
CA PRO A 246 -8.67 -2.82 22.18
C PRO A 246 -7.28 -3.24 22.69
N ASN A 247 -6.22 -2.60 22.19
CA ASN A 247 -4.83 -2.83 22.62
C ASN A 247 -4.30 -4.26 22.42
N THR A 248 -4.86 -5.02 21.47
CA THR A 248 -4.40 -6.38 21.14
C THR A 248 -3.86 -6.55 19.72
N THR A 249 -3.88 -5.51 18.90
CA THR A 249 -3.52 -5.55 17.47
C THR A 249 -2.15 -6.20 17.23
N SER A 250 -1.10 -5.71 17.91
CA SER A 250 0.25 -6.28 17.79
C SER A 250 0.38 -7.75 18.20
N LEU A 251 -0.56 -8.28 18.99
CA LEU A 251 -0.57 -9.66 19.45
C LEU A 251 -1.45 -10.58 18.59
N LEU A 252 -2.57 -10.05 18.08
CA LEU A 252 -3.65 -10.84 17.50
C LEU A 252 -3.91 -10.57 16.02
N GLN A 253 -3.65 -9.36 15.51
CA GLN A 253 -3.97 -8.95 14.14
C GLN A 253 -3.17 -9.79 13.13
N PRO A 254 -3.81 -10.65 12.33
CA PRO A 254 -3.10 -11.58 11.44
C PRO A 254 -2.14 -10.91 10.44
N MET A 255 -2.52 -9.79 9.81
CA MET A 255 -1.64 -9.10 8.87
C MET A 255 -0.32 -8.61 9.52
N ASP A 256 -0.39 -8.20 10.80
CA ASP A 256 0.77 -7.80 11.61
C ASP A 256 1.63 -8.99 12.06
N GLN A 257 1.11 -10.22 12.05
CA GLN A 257 1.85 -11.42 12.47
C GLN A 257 2.86 -11.93 11.43
N GLY A 258 3.29 -11.08 10.49
CA GLY A 258 4.38 -11.35 9.56
C GLY A 258 4.07 -11.04 8.10
N VAL A 259 2.80 -10.97 7.69
CA VAL A 259 2.43 -10.70 6.29
C VAL A 259 2.95 -9.33 5.85
N ILE A 260 2.71 -8.28 6.64
CA ILE A 260 3.20 -6.93 6.34
C ILE A 260 4.73 -6.88 6.30
N LYS A 261 5.41 -7.58 7.23
CA LYS A 261 6.87 -7.63 7.28
C LYS A 261 7.44 -8.31 6.03
N THR A 262 6.91 -9.47 5.65
CA THR A 262 7.30 -10.22 4.46
C THR A 262 6.99 -9.42 3.19
N PHE A 263 5.83 -8.76 3.10
CA PHE A 263 5.48 -7.86 2.01
C PHE A 263 6.52 -6.76 1.81
N LYS A 264 6.91 -6.06 2.88
CA LYS A 264 7.91 -5.00 2.84
C LYS A 264 9.28 -5.53 2.42
N ALA A 265 9.67 -6.73 2.88
CA ALA A 265 10.89 -7.39 2.44
C ALA A 265 10.87 -7.67 0.93
N TYR A 266 9.78 -8.22 0.42
CA TYR A 266 9.60 -8.46 -1.02
C TYR A 266 9.59 -7.18 -1.85
N TYR A 267 8.93 -6.12 -1.36
CA TYR A 267 8.97 -4.81 -1.99
C TYR A 267 10.41 -4.28 -2.12
N THR A 268 11.18 -4.34 -1.03
CA THR A 268 12.58 -3.89 -1.01
C THR A 268 13.41 -4.68 -2.02
N ARG A 269 13.33 -6.01 -2.01
CA ARG A 269 14.07 -6.84 -2.97
C ARG A 269 13.69 -6.56 -4.41
N ARG A 270 12.40 -6.49 -4.72
CA ARG A 270 11.91 -6.18 -6.07
C ARG A 270 12.36 -4.80 -6.54
N SER A 271 12.45 -3.83 -5.64
CA SER A 271 12.99 -2.50 -5.94
C SER A 271 14.48 -2.57 -6.32
N PHE A 272 15.26 -3.40 -5.62
CA PHE A 272 16.67 -3.66 -5.96
C PHE A 272 16.83 -4.46 -7.26
N VAL A 273 15.94 -5.41 -7.54
CA VAL A 273 15.91 -6.12 -8.84
C VAL A 273 15.67 -5.12 -9.96
N HIS A 274 14.66 -4.25 -9.83
CA HIS A 274 14.35 -3.25 -10.84
C HIS A 274 15.51 -2.27 -11.07
N LEU A 275 16.18 -1.86 -9.99
CA LEU A 275 17.40 -1.07 -10.05
C LEU A 275 18.51 -1.82 -10.80
N HIS A 276 18.79 -3.06 -10.43
CA HIS A 276 19.82 -3.89 -11.08
C HIS A 276 19.55 -4.05 -12.58
N GLU A 277 18.32 -4.34 -12.97
CA GLU A 277 17.91 -4.47 -14.38
C GLU A 277 18.11 -3.16 -15.16
N ALA A 278 17.73 -2.02 -14.58
CA ALA A 278 17.90 -0.71 -15.21
C ALA A 278 19.39 -0.36 -15.39
N MET A 279 20.24 -0.72 -14.43
CA MET A 279 21.69 -0.52 -14.51
C MET A 279 22.32 -1.42 -15.58
N GLY A 280 21.85 -2.67 -15.74
CA GLY A 280 22.32 -3.58 -16.78
C GLY A 280 21.93 -3.16 -18.20
N GLN A 281 20.81 -2.45 -18.36
CA GLN A 281 20.36 -1.93 -19.66
C GLN A 281 21.06 -0.62 -20.06
N ASN A 282 21.55 0.16 -19.08
CA ASN A 282 22.19 1.45 -19.33
C ASN A 282 23.42 1.65 -18.43
N ASN A 283 24.60 1.28 -18.93
CA ASN A 283 25.88 1.41 -18.23
C ASN A 283 26.26 2.86 -17.83
N LYS A 284 25.54 3.88 -18.30
CA LYS A 284 25.76 5.28 -17.91
C LYS A 284 24.78 5.78 -16.85
N LEU A 285 23.72 5.02 -16.56
CA LEU A 285 22.76 5.39 -15.54
C LEU A 285 23.43 5.25 -14.18
N SER A 286 23.46 6.32 -13.40
CA SER A 286 23.83 6.22 -11.99
C SER A 286 22.63 5.76 -11.16
N VAL A 287 22.88 5.11 -10.03
CA VAL A 287 21.83 4.75 -9.06
C VAL A 287 21.02 5.99 -8.63
N LYS A 288 21.67 7.16 -8.56
CA LYS A 288 21.03 8.45 -8.25
C LYS A 288 20.05 8.89 -9.35
N GLU A 289 20.43 8.78 -10.61
CA GLU A 289 19.56 9.12 -11.74
C GLU A 289 18.39 8.15 -11.86
N PHE A 290 18.62 6.87 -11.61
CA PHE A 290 17.55 5.88 -11.53
C PHE A 290 16.51 6.28 -10.48
N TRP A 291 16.92 6.56 -9.24
CA TRP A 291 15.97 6.92 -8.17
C TRP A 291 15.27 8.27 -8.39
N LYS A 292 15.89 9.19 -9.15
CA LYS A 292 15.19 10.41 -9.62
C LYS A 292 14.08 10.11 -10.61
N GLN A 293 14.26 9.09 -11.46
CA GLN A 293 13.28 8.66 -12.46
C GLN A 293 12.24 7.69 -11.89
N PHE A 294 12.57 6.99 -10.80
CA PHE A 294 11.69 6.07 -10.10
C PHE A 294 10.46 6.80 -9.56
N ASN A 295 9.31 6.48 -10.15
CA ASN A 295 8.06 7.19 -9.93
C ASN A 295 6.99 6.27 -9.33
N VAL A 296 5.86 6.84 -8.92
CA VAL A 296 4.81 6.11 -8.19
C VAL A 296 4.17 4.99 -9.02
N LEU A 297 4.20 5.04 -10.35
CA LEU A 297 3.70 3.95 -11.19
C LEU A 297 4.59 2.71 -11.06
N GLU A 298 5.92 2.87 -11.02
CA GLU A 298 6.83 1.75 -10.79
C GLU A 298 6.66 1.16 -9.39
N ALA A 299 6.50 2.02 -8.38
CA ALA A 299 6.17 1.57 -7.02
C ALA A 299 4.86 0.76 -6.98
N VAL A 300 3.80 1.21 -7.67
CA VAL A 300 2.53 0.50 -7.77
C VAL A 300 2.69 -0.89 -8.40
N ARG A 301 3.51 -1.01 -9.44
CA ARG A 301 3.82 -2.31 -10.07
C ARG A 301 4.52 -3.24 -9.09
N ILE A 302 5.58 -2.74 -8.44
CA ILE A 302 6.34 -3.52 -7.46
C ILE A 302 5.46 -3.94 -6.27
N ILE A 303 4.55 -3.09 -5.79
CA ILE A 303 3.56 -3.44 -4.77
C ILE A 303 2.71 -4.62 -5.23
N GLY A 304 2.19 -4.57 -6.46
CA GLY A 304 1.41 -5.66 -7.04
C GLY A 304 2.19 -6.98 -7.11
N GLU A 305 3.42 -6.94 -7.60
CA GLU A 305 4.28 -8.12 -7.69
C GLU A 305 4.65 -8.69 -6.32
N SER A 306 5.02 -7.82 -5.39
CA SER A 306 5.39 -8.20 -4.01
C SER A 306 4.22 -8.82 -3.27
N TRP A 307 3.00 -8.29 -3.47
CA TRP A 307 1.79 -8.86 -2.91
C TRP A 307 1.45 -10.22 -3.52
N ASN A 308 1.59 -10.37 -4.84
CA ASN A 308 1.35 -11.63 -5.53
C ASN A 308 2.31 -12.73 -5.10
N GLU A 309 3.54 -12.37 -4.76
CA GLU A 309 4.59 -13.30 -4.34
C GLU A 309 4.34 -13.95 -2.97
N ILE A 310 3.57 -13.32 -2.07
CA ILE A 310 3.30 -13.88 -0.73
C ILE A 310 2.64 -15.26 -0.84
N SER A 311 3.25 -16.29 -0.26
CA SER A 311 2.71 -17.65 -0.40
C SER A 311 1.40 -17.83 0.38
N GLN A 312 0.57 -18.78 -0.07
CA GLN A 312 -0.60 -19.23 0.70
C GLN A 312 -0.18 -19.76 2.07
N LYS A 313 0.98 -20.43 2.18
CA LYS A 313 1.54 -20.91 3.45
C LYS A 313 1.79 -19.76 4.42
N THR A 314 2.33 -18.65 3.93
CA THR A 314 2.56 -17.42 4.71
C THR A 314 1.25 -16.83 5.20
N LEU A 315 0.28 -16.66 4.30
CA LEU A 315 -1.04 -16.12 4.66
C LEU A 315 -1.82 -16.99 5.63
N ASN A 316 -1.69 -18.31 5.52
CA ASN A 316 -2.35 -19.26 6.41
C ASN A 316 -1.67 -19.30 7.80
N GLY A 317 -0.33 -19.28 7.82
CA GLY A 317 0.46 -19.42 9.03
C GLY A 317 0.26 -18.30 10.06
N VAL A 318 -0.06 -17.08 9.61
CA VAL A 318 -0.27 -15.93 10.50
C VAL A 318 -1.54 -16.03 11.36
N TRP A 319 -2.48 -16.90 11.00
CA TRP A 319 -3.71 -17.13 11.77
C TRP A 319 -3.52 -18.07 12.94
N LYS A 320 -2.36 -18.73 13.10
CA LYS A 320 -2.13 -19.74 14.14
C LYS A 320 -2.33 -19.21 15.56
N LYS A 321 -2.01 -17.93 15.82
CA LYS A 321 -2.20 -17.31 17.14
C LYS A 321 -3.66 -17.01 17.44
N LEU A 322 -4.41 -16.57 16.43
CA LEU A 322 -5.79 -16.11 16.58
C LEU A 322 -6.81 -17.26 16.45
N CYS A 323 -6.56 -18.18 15.52
CA CYS A 323 -7.43 -19.29 15.18
C CYS A 323 -6.67 -20.63 15.10
N PRO A 324 -6.00 -21.10 16.17
CA PRO A 324 -5.21 -22.34 16.15
C PRO A 324 -6.04 -23.59 15.76
N PHE A 325 -7.33 -23.57 16.03
CA PHE A 325 -8.27 -24.66 15.76
C PHE A 325 -8.53 -24.92 14.27
N PHE A 326 -8.21 -24.00 13.36
CA PHE A 326 -8.23 -24.30 11.92
C PHE A 326 -7.06 -25.20 11.48
N PHE A 327 -6.04 -25.35 12.33
CA PHE A 327 -4.75 -25.93 11.95
C PHE A 327 -4.35 -27.12 12.83
N SER A 328 -5.26 -27.61 13.69
CA SER A 328 -4.97 -28.65 14.69
C SER A 328 -5.06 -30.10 14.18
N THR A 329 -5.38 -30.35 12.90
CA THR A 329 -5.64 -31.72 12.38
C THR A 329 -4.86 -32.17 11.14
N VAL A 330 -3.80 -31.47 10.70
CA VAL A 330 -2.91 -32.02 9.67
C VAL A 330 -1.45 -31.93 10.10
N THR A 331 -0.80 -33.07 9.97
CA THR A 331 0.59 -33.43 10.20
C THR A 331 1.62 -32.43 9.68
N GLN A 332 2.72 -32.37 10.43
CA GLN A 332 4.07 -31.87 10.11
C GLN A 332 4.34 -30.37 10.36
N ALA A 333 5.10 -30.15 11.43
CA ALA A 333 6.33 -29.38 11.45
C ALA A 333 6.68 -28.67 10.14
N GLU A 334 6.07 -27.52 9.88
CA GLU A 334 6.64 -26.50 9.01
C GLU A 334 6.04 -25.15 9.42
N SER A 335 6.95 -24.30 9.88
CA SER A 335 6.70 -23.05 10.58
C SER A 335 5.93 -22.03 9.73
N VAL A 336 5.27 -21.10 10.44
CA VAL A 336 5.07 -19.69 10.03
C VAL A 336 6.27 -19.24 9.19
N PRO A 337 6.14 -18.37 8.16
CA PRO A 337 7.29 -17.84 7.40
C PRO A 337 8.45 -17.60 8.36
N GLY A 338 9.45 -18.48 8.27
CA GLY A 338 10.51 -18.52 9.26
C GLY A 338 11.38 -17.27 9.12
N PRO A 339 12.20 -16.95 10.13
CA PRO A 339 13.31 -16.01 9.99
C PRO A 339 14.08 -16.21 8.66
N ASP A 340 14.17 -17.47 8.21
CA ASP A 340 14.84 -17.89 6.98
C ASP A 340 14.33 -17.25 5.68
N GLU A 341 13.01 -17.01 5.51
CA GLU A 341 12.47 -16.41 4.28
C GLU A 341 12.92 -14.95 4.14
N ILE A 342 12.83 -14.18 5.23
CA ILE A 342 13.30 -12.79 5.26
C ILE A 342 14.83 -12.74 5.21
N CYS A 343 15.54 -13.65 5.88
CA CYS A 343 17.00 -13.75 5.78
C CYS A 343 17.47 -14.00 4.35
N ASN A 344 16.77 -14.83 3.58
CA ASN A 344 17.07 -15.04 2.16
C ASN A 344 16.84 -13.77 1.35
N VAL A 345 15.72 -13.08 1.59
CA VAL A 345 15.46 -11.78 0.96
C VAL A 345 16.54 -10.74 1.27
N ILE A 346 17.02 -10.69 2.50
CA ILE A 346 18.11 -9.79 2.91
C ILE A 346 19.38 -10.13 2.13
N LYS A 347 19.73 -11.42 2.01
CA LYS A 347 20.88 -11.86 1.20
C LYS A 347 20.71 -11.46 -0.26
N ASP A 348 19.54 -11.70 -0.86
CA ASP A 348 19.25 -11.32 -2.25
C ASP A 348 19.49 -9.81 -2.46
N VAL A 349 19.02 -8.95 -1.52
CA VAL A 349 19.20 -7.49 -1.60
C VAL A 349 20.68 -7.11 -1.52
N VAL A 350 21.44 -7.72 -0.61
CA VAL A 350 22.89 -7.46 -0.47
C VAL A 350 23.64 -7.89 -1.72
N GLU A 351 23.33 -9.05 -2.29
CA GLU A 351 23.94 -9.54 -3.53
C GLU A 351 23.64 -8.60 -4.70
N LEU A 352 22.38 -8.21 -4.88
CA LEU A 352 21.97 -7.25 -5.92
C LEU A 352 22.66 -5.90 -5.76
N GLY A 353 22.73 -5.38 -4.52
CA GLY A 353 23.41 -4.13 -4.20
C GLY A 353 24.91 -4.18 -4.51
N THR A 354 25.57 -5.28 -4.14
CA THR A 354 27.00 -5.49 -4.40
C THR A 354 27.30 -5.53 -5.90
N GLN A 355 26.43 -6.17 -6.70
CA GLN A 355 26.58 -6.26 -8.16
C GLN A 355 26.51 -4.90 -8.86
N ILE A 356 25.85 -3.91 -8.27
CA ILE A 356 25.76 -2.53 -8.77
C ILE A 356 26.69 -1.55 -8.01
N ASN A 357 27.70 -2.08 -7.31
CA ASN A 357 28.69 -1.31 -6.54
C ASN A 357 28.07 -0.40 -5.45
N LEU A 358 26.95 -0.81 -4.83
CA LEU A 358 26.43 -0.17 -3.63
C LEU A 358 27.08 -0.78 -2.38
N GLU A 359 27.56 0.09 -1.49
CA GLU A 359 27.95 -0.29 -0.13
C GLU A 359 26.68 -0.58 0.70
N VAL A 360 26.33 -1.86 0.82
CA VAL A 360 25.20 -2.35 1.63
C VAL A 360 25.56 -3.70 2.27
N ASP A 361 25.26 -3.87 3.55
CA ASP A 361 25.37 -5.14 4.26
C ASP A 361 24.01 -5.63 4.80
N SER A 362 23.98 -6.78 5.46
CA SER A 362 22.73 -7.36 5.97
C SER A 362 22.08 -6.51 7.08
N ASP A 363 22.90 -5.83 7.89
CA ASP A 363 22.41 -4.97 8.96
C ASP A 363 21.76 -3.70 8.38
N ASP A 364 22.34 -3.14 7.31
CA ASP A 364 21.78 -2.03 6.56
C ASP A 364 20.38 -2.34 5.98
N VAL A 365 20.20 -3.54 5.42
CA VAL A 365 18.91 -3.97 4.87
C VAL A 365 17.90 -4.23 5.99
N GLN A 366 18.33 -4.85 7.09
CA GLN A 366 17.47 -5.08 8.25
C GLN A 366 17.00 -3.74 8.85
N GLU A 367 17.90 -2.76 8.99
CA GLU A 367 17.56 -1.40 9.43
C GLU A 367 16.56 -0.74 8.48
N LEU A 368 16.73 -0.89 7.16
CA LEU A 368 15.77 -0.36 6.18
C LEU A 368 14.38 -0.96 6.38
N LEU A 369 14.29 -2.28 6.55
CA LEU A 369 13.01 -2.97 6.78
C LEU A 369 12.34 -2.53 8.09
N ASP A 370 13.12 -2.39 9.16
CA ASP A 370 12.63 -1.93 10.45
C ASP A 370 12.20 -0.46 10.42
N SER A 371 12.85 0.36 9.59
CA SER A 371 12.51 1.77 9.41
C SER A 371 11.13 2.01 8.79
N HIS A 372 10.54 1.00 8.15
CA HIS A 372 9.14 1.07 7.72
C HIS A 372 8.14 0.96 8.88
N ASN A 373 8.60 0.59 10.08
CA ASN A 373 7.81 0.46 11.30
C ASN A 373 8.09 1.59 12.30
N GLU A 374 9.11 2.43 12.07
CA GLU A 374 9.46 3.59 12.90
C GLU A 374 8.38 4.68 12.88
N GLU A 375 8.29 5.49 13.94
CA GLU A 375 7.38 6.65 13.97
C GLU A 375 7.81 7.70 12.97
N LEU A 376 6.86 8.48 12.42
CA LEU A 376 7.22 9.65 11.63
C LEU A 376 8.08 10.57 12.51
N THR A 377 9.30 10.79 12.06
CA THR A 377 10.21 11.76 12.68
C THR A 377 9.67 13.18 12.48
N ILE A 378 10.11 14.12 13.33
CA ILE A 378 9.68 15.52 13.24
C ILE A 378 10.03 16.11 11.87
N ASP A 379 11.20 15.78 11.34
CA ASP A 379 11.66 16.23 10.03
C ASP A 379 10.83 15.63 8.87
N GLU A 380 10.25 14.45 9.05
CA GLU A 380 9.30 13.85 8.10
C GLU A 380 7.94 14.55 8.18
N LEU A 381 7.44 14.86 9.37
CA LEU A 381 6.19 15.62 9.56
C LEU A 381 6.28 17.02 8.95
N ILE A 382 7.41 17.71 9.13
CA ILE A 382 7.67 19.02 8.51
C ILE A 382 7.65 18.89 6.99
N THR A 383 8.34 17.88 6.45
CA THR A 383 8.37 17.65 5.00
C THR A 383 6.99 17.33 4.43
N MET A 384 6.19 16.52 5.12
CA MET A 384 4.82 16.22 4.71
C MET A 384 3.97 17.49 4.64
N ARG A 385 4.13 18.41 5.60
CA ARG A 385 3.43 19.70 5.61
C ARG A 385 3.84 20.61 4.46
N GLU A 386 5.15 20.75 4.20
CA GLU A 386 5.66 21.56 3.08
C GLU A 386 5.15 21.03 1.72
N GLN A 387 5.08 19.71 1.57
CA GLN A 387 4.55 19.07 0.36
C GLN A 387 3.03 19.22 0.22
N GLU A 388 2.27 19.29 1.33
CA GLU A 388 0.84 19.62 1.29
C GLU A 388 0.60 21.04 0.74
N GLU A 389 1.42 22.00 1.15
CA GLU A 389 1.34 23.40 0.70
C GLU A 389 1.71 23.56 -0.80
N GLU A 390 2.64 22.74 -1.31
CA GLU A 390 2.96 22.71 -2.75
C GLU A 390 1.83 22.14 -3.63
N ILE A 391 1.06 21.16 -3.12
CA ILE A 391 -0.07 20.57 -3.85
C ILE A 391 -1.22 21.57 -3.99
N ASP A 392 -1.50 22.36 -2.96
CA ASP A 392 -2.54 23.40 -3.01
C ASP A 392 -2.27 24.46 -4.10
N ASN A 393 -0.99 24.72 -4.40
CA ASN A 393 -0.62 25.61 -5.50
C ASN A 393 -0.80 24.95 -6.87
N HIS A 394 -0.72 23.61 -6.96
CA HIS A 394 -0.70 22.87 -8.23
C HIS A 394 -2.07 22.35 -8.70
N ASP A 395 -3.05 22.22 -7.79
CA ASP A 395 -4.46 21.86 -8.08
C ASP A 395 -5.28 23.02 -8.69
N SER A 396 -4.66 24.19 -8.91
CA SER A 396 -5.28 25.38 -9.51
C SER A 396 -5.25 25.43 -11.05
N LEU A 397 -4.84 24.34 -11.72
CA LEU A 397 -4.81 24.29 -13.18
C LEU A 397 -6.02 23.53 -13.74
N ASP A 398 -6.71 24.19 -14.68
CA ASP A 398 -7.93 23.74 -15.35
C ASP A 398 -7.94 22.26 -15.75
N PRO A 399 -9.12 21.58 -15.73
CA PRO A 399 -9.25 20.21 -16.20
C PRO A 399 -8.91 20.13 -17.69
N VAL A 400 -7.69 19.65 -17.99
CA VAL A 400 -7.26 19.36 -19.36
C VAL A 400 -8.15 18.26 -19.93
N GLN A 401 -8.90 18.56 -20.99
CA GLN A 401 -9.62 17.55 -21.77
C GLN A 401 -8.61 16.54 -22.34
N LEU A 402 -8.69 15.28 -21.91
CA LEU A 402 -7.79 14.20 -22.34
C LEU A 402 -8.19 13.64 -23.72
N GLU A 403 -7.22 13.50 -24.61
CA GLU A 403 -7.31 12.66 -25.82
C GLU A 403 -7.02 11.19 -25.48
N ASP A 404 -7.89 10.27 -25.95
CA ASP A 404 -7.70 8.81 -25.81
C ASP A 404 -6.52 8.32 -26.67
N GLN A 405 -5.41 7.96 -26.03
CA GLN A 405 -4.20 7.48 -26.71
C GLN A 405 -4.27 6.00 -27.15
N MET A 406 -5.25 5.23 -26.68
CA MET A 406 -5.48 3.85 -27.17
C MET A 406 -6.33 3.90 -28.45
N THR A 407 -5.84 4.62 -29.45
CA THR A 407 -6.50 4.68 -30.76
C THR A 407 -6.33 3.36 -31.50
N VAL A 408 -7.21 3.11 -32.48
CA VAL A 408 -7.08 1.95 -33.38
C VAL A 408 -5.74 1.98 -34.14
N GLY A 409 -5.21 3.17 -34.46
CA GLY A 409 -3.91 3.33 -35.10
C GLY A 409 -2.76 2.78 -34.25
N ASN A 410 -2.63 3.28 -33.02
CA ASN A 410 -1.54 2.91 -32.11
C ASN A 410 -1.56 1.40 -31.78
N LEU A 411 -2.74 0.84 -31.54
CA LEU A 411 -2.90 -0.60 -31.27
C LEU A 411 -2.54 -1.47 -32.48
N THR A 412 -2.89 -1.04 -33.70
CA THR A 412 -2.56 -1.79 -34.93
C THR A 412 -1.04 -1.77 -35.19
N GLU A 413 -0.39 -0.62 -34.98
CA GLU A 413 1.06 -0.48 -35.14
C GLU A 413 1.85 -1.33 -34.13
N ALA A 414 1.43 -1.31 -32.86
CA ALA A 414 2.05 -2.10 -31.80
C ALA A 414 1.98 -3.61 -32.09
N LEU A 415 0.80 -4.13 -32.45
CA LEU A 415 0.62 -5.55 -32.77
C LEU A 415 1.43 -5.95 -34.02
N SER A 416 1.45 -5.10 -35.05
CA SER A 416 2.26 -5.34 -36.26
C SER A 416 3.76 -5.40 -35.96
N SER A 417 4.25 -4.55 -35.06
CA SER A 417 5.68 -4.54 -34.69
C SER A 417 6.09 -5.80 -33.95
N ILE A 418 5.22 -6.33 -33.09
CA ILE A 418 5.48 -7.58 -32.38
C ILE A 418 5.44 -8.77 -33.36
N GLU A 419 4.51 -8.78 -34.30
CA GLU A 419 4.43 -9.83 -35.32
C GLU A 419 5.68 -9.85 -36.21
N LYS A 420 6.21 -8.68 -36.59
CA LYS A 420 7.51 -8.57 -37.27
C LYS A 420 8.65 -9.15 -36.43
N GLY A 421 8.68 -8.86 -35.13
CA GLY A 421 9.66 -9.42 -34.20
C GLY A 421 9.60 -10.95 -34.14
N LEU A 422 8.39 -11.53 -34.12
CA LEU A 422 8.20 -12.98 -34.16
C LEU A 422 8.72 -13.60 -35.47
N THR A 423 8.49 -12.96 -36.61
CA THR A 423 9.04 -13.43 -37.90
C THR A 423 10.56 -13.36 -37.95
N ILE A 424 11.18 -12.36 -37.33
CA ILE A 424 12.65 -12.30 -37.21
C ILE A 424 13.15 -13.48 -36.38
N LEU A 425 12.51 -13.77 -35.23
CA LEU A 425 12.87 -14.91 -34.39
C LEU A 425 12.78 -16.25 -35.14
N GLU A 426 11.72 -16.43 -35.95
CA GLU A 426 11.56 -17.60 -36.83
C GLU A 426 12.69 -17.74 -37.86
N SER A 427 13.26 -16.61 -38.32
CA SER A 427 14.32 -16.62 -39.32
C SER A 427 15.72 -16.90 -38.75
N ILE A 428 15.94 -16.65 -37.45
CA ILE A 428 17.25 -16.77 -36.81
C ILE A 428 17.39 -18.01 -35.94
N ASP A 429 16.28 -18.57 -35.46
CA ASP A 429 16.28 -19.73 -34.58
C ASP A 429 15.97 -21.00 -35.38
N SER A 430 16.83 -22.02 -35.28
CA SER A 430 16.67 -23.32 -35.95
C SER A 430 15.91 -24.35 -35.10
N ASN A 431 15.55 -24.03 -33.85
CA ASN A 431 14.79 -24.91 -32.96
C ASN A 431 13.29 -24.61 -33.06
N GLU A 432 12.56 -25.44 -33.80
CA GLU A 432 11.12 -25.24 -34.03
C GLU A 432 10.26 -25.36 -32.76
N GLU A 433 10.62 -26.22 -31.81
CA GLU A 433 9.85 -26.40 -30.58
C GLU A 433 9.91 -25.14 -29.70
N ARG A 434 11.11 -24.55 -29.58
CA ARG A 434 11.31 -23.29 -28.86
C ARG A 434 10.57 -22.14 -29.54
N ILE A 435 10.69 -22.00 -30.87
CA ILE A 435 9.95 -21.01 -31.64
C ILE A 435 8.44 -21.16 -31.42
N PHE A 436 7.93 -22.39 -31.48
CA PHE A 436 6.51 -22.68 -31.33
C PHE A 436 6.00 -22.26 -29.95
N VAL A 437 6.68 -22.66 -28.87
CA VAL A 437 6.32 -22.30 -27.50
C VAL A 437 6.37 -20.77 -27.30
N THR A 438 7.41 -20.11 -27.80
CA THR A 438 7.56 -18.65 -27.71
C THR A 438 6.46 -17.91 -28.48
N LYS A 439 6.18 -18.30 -29.72
CA LYS A 439 5.14 -17.68 -30.56
C LYS A 439 3.76 -17.88 -29.96
N TYR A 440 3.46 -19.09 -29.47
CA TYR A 440 2.19 -19.39 -28.83
C TYR A 440 2.02 -18.61 -27.52
N GLY A 441 3.04 -18.55 -26.67
CA GLY A 441 3.02 -17.80 -25.42
C GLY A 441 2.79 -16.30 -25.64
N ILE A 442 3.52 -15.68 -26.56
CA ILE A 442 3.38 -14.26 -26.89
C ILE A 442 1.99 -13.96 -27.47
N LYS A 443 1.50 -14.76 -28.43
CA LYS A 443 0.15 -14.58 -28.99
C LYS A 443 -0.94 -14.72 -27.92
N LYS A 444 -0.81 -15.68 -27.01
CA LYS A 444 -1.74 -15.85 -25.89
C LYS A 444 -1.80 -14.61 -24.98
N LEU A 445 -0.65 -14.01 -24.67
CA LEU A 445 -0.56 -12.79 -23.86
C LEU A 445 -1.11 -11.55 -24.57
N LEU A 446 -1.02 -11.50 -25.90
CA LEU A 446 -1.56 -10.38 -26.71
C LEU A 446 -3.07 -10.42 -26.94
N GLY A 447 -3.74 -11.53 -26.62
CA GLY A 447 -5.17 -11.72 -26.89
C GLY A 447 -6.07 -10.61 -26.31
N CYS A 448 -5.73 -10.07 -25.13
CA CYS A 448 -6.48 -8.97 -24.53
C CYS A 448 -6.41 -7.66 -25.34
N TYR A 449 -5.27 -7.37 -25.96
CA TYR A 449 -5.09 -6.19 -26.81
C TYR A 449 -5.76 -6.35 -28.18
N GLU A 450 -5.77 -7.56 -28.73
CA GLU A 450 -6.51 -7.89 -29.95
C GLU A 450 -8.02 -7.74 -29.75
N GLU A 451 -8.52 -8.13 -28.56
CA GLU A 451 -9.92 -7.96 -28.19
C GLU A 451 -10.29 -6.48 -28.04
N ILE A 452 -9.48 -5.68 -27.34
CA ILE A 452 -9.67 -4.22 -27.25
C ILE A 452 -9.63 -3.56 -28.63
N LEU A 453 -8.71 -3.96 -29.51
CA LEU A 453 -8.64 -3.47 -30.88
C LEU A 453 -9.91 -3.83 -31.66
N ARG A 454 -10.42 -5.05 -31.49
CA ARG A 454 -11.66 -5.53 -32.13
C ARG A 454 -12.87 -4.73 -31.63
N GLU A 455 -12.97 -4.47 -30.34
CA GLU A 455 -14.03 -3.67 -29.74
C GLU A 455 -13.99 -2.21 -30.21
N LYS A 456 -12.81 -1.60 -30.26
CA LYS A 456 -12.65 -0.23 -30.78
C LYS A 456 -12.94 -0.13 -32.28
N LYS A 457 -12.56 -1.13 -33.09
CA LYS A 457 -12.96 -1.22 -34.50
C LYS A 457 -14.49 -1.40 -34.66
N LYS A 458 -15.13 -2.16 -33.76
CA LYS A 458 -16.59 -2.29 -33.70
C LYS A 458 -17.30 -1.00 -33.27
N SER A 459 -16.72 -0.22 -32.35
CA SER A 459 -17.31 1.05 -31.93
C SER A 459 -17.21 2.13 -33.02
N LEU A 460 -16.14 2.12 -33.83
CA LEU A 460 -16.00 2.99 -35.00
C LEU A 460 -16.94 2.63 -36.16
N THR A 461 -17.34 1.36 -36.28
CA THR A 461 -18.30 0.90 -37.29
C THR A 461 -19.76 0.97 -36.84
N ARG A 462 -20.03 1.25 -35.56
CA ARG A 462 -21.38 1.61 -35.09
C ARG A 462 -21.70 3.04 -35.54
N GLN A 463 -22.49 3.11 -36.61
CA GLN A 463 -23.11 4.32 -37.15
C GLN A 463 -23.61 5.23 -36.01
N THR A 464 -23.13 6.48 -35.99
CA THR A 464 -23.65 7.52 -35.12
C THR A 464 -25.14 7.70 -35.38
N THR A 465 -25.93 7.67 -34.31
CA THR A 465 -27.38 7.81 -34.36
C THR A 465 -27.79 9.08 -35.12
N LEU A 466 -28.95 8.99 -35.79
CA LEU A 466 -29.62 10.02 -36.61
C LEU A 466 -29.65 11.45 -36.02
N LEU A 467 -29.40 11.58 -34.71
CA LEU A 467 -29.34 12.84 -33.97
C LEU A 467 -28.12 13.72 -34.30
N GLN A 468 -27.01 13.17 -34.81
CA GLN A 468 -25.88 13.99 -35.26
C GLN A 468 -26.11 14.68 -36.60
N PHE A 469 -27.06 14.19 -37.41
CA PHE A 469 -27.38 14.76 -38.74
C PHE A 469 -28.36 15.95 -38.66
N MET A 470 -29.05 16.13 -37.51
CA MET A 470 -30.11 17.12 -37.32
C MET A 470 -29.65 18.40 -36.59
N LYS A 471 -28.34 18.70 -36.51
CA LYS A 471 -27.92 20.02 -36.02
C LYS A 471 -28.25 21.08 -37.07
N PRO A 472 -29.01 22.14 -36.75
CA PRO A 472 -29.27 23.22 -37.69
C PRO A 472 -27.96 23.92 -38.03
N SER A 473 -27.69 24.12 -39.32
CA SER A 473 -26.63 24.98 -39.78
C SER A 473 -26.91 26.42 -39.33
N THR A 474 -26.23 26.89 -38.29
CA THR A 474 -26.17 28.33 -37.98
C THR A 474 -25.33 29.00 -39.06
N SER A 475 -26.01 29.55 -40.06
CA SER A 475 -25.43 30.43 -41.07
C SER A 475 -25.28 31.83 -40.49
N LYS A 476 -24.04 32.33 -40.58
CA LYS A 476 -23.54 33.71 -40.42
C LYS A 476 -23.35 34.22 -38.99
#